data_AF-A0A4V3P4M6-F1
#
_entry.id   AF-A0A4V3P4M6-F1
#
_cell.length_a   1.000
_cell.length_b   1.000
_cell.length_c   1.000
_cell.angle_alpha   90.00
_cell.angle_beta   90.00
_cell.angle_gamma   90.00
#
_symmetry.space_group_name_H-M   'P 1'
#
loop_
_entity.id
_entity.type
_entity.pdbx_description
1 polymer ?
#
loop_
_entity_poly.entity_id
_entity_poly.type
_entity_poly.pdbx_seq_one_letter_code
_entity_poly.pdbx_strand_id
1 'polypeptide(L)'
;MYPEITDIQNFIAARGITIWLGKGISIDKKLIPIVLKIDNGIYNIHVADEYDDLDYYNPILNFIIVFRAIVAINESSDFLEWCKQEDLDPNNYKLLDYYKDICNVISGINLSFPDHEIDYFVSDLDFQLNTGAMQFLRR
;
A
#
# COMPACT_ATOMS: atom_id res chain seq x y z
N MET A 1 -21.28 -4.30 11.82
CA MET A 1 -20.45 -4.15 10.60
C MET A 1 -19.56 -2.96 10.85
N TYR A 2 -18.25 -3.10 10.67
CA TYR A 2 -17.29 -2.02 10.91
C TYR A 2 -17.52 -0.90 9.87
N PRO A 3 -17.76 0.36 10.27
CA PRO A 3 -17.95 1.48 9.34
C PRO A 3 -16.80 1.61 8.34
N GLU A 4 -15.56 1.44 8.82
CA GLU A 4 -14.32 1.57 8.05
C GLU A 4 -14.30 0.59 6.86
N ILE A 5 -14.76 -0.65 7.08
CA ILE A 5 -14.86 -1.67 6.02
C ILE A 5 -15.86 -1.22 4.95
N THR A 6 -16.97 -0.61 5.36
CA THR A 6 -18.01 -0.13 4.43
C THR A 6 -17.48 1.05 3.61
N ASP A 7 -16.75 1.96 4.25
CA ASP A 7 -16.16 3.13 3.60
C ASP A 7 -15.08 2.72 2.59
N ILE A 8 -14.20 1.78 2.94
CA ILE A 8 -13.23 1.22 2.00
C ILE A 8 -13.93 0.55 0.80
N GLN A 9 -14.96 -0.26 1.04
CA GLN A 9 -15.71 -0.92 -0.04
C GLN A 9 -16.33 0.10 -1.01
N ASN A 10 -16.96 1.14 -0.46
CA ASN A 10 -17.57 2.20 -1.25
C ASN A 10 -16.50 2.96 -2.04
N PHE A 11 -15.35 3.25 -1.43
CA PHE A 11 -14.24 3.94 -2.08
C PHE A 11 -13.63 3.13 -3.23
N ILE A 12 -13.34 1.84 -2.98
CA ILE A 12 -12.87 0.89 -4.00
C ILE A 12 -13.83 0.87 -5.20
N ALA A 13 -15.14 0.75 -4.94
CA ALA A 13 -16.15 0.71 -5.98
C ALA A 13 -16.26 2.02 -6.75
N ALA A 14 -16.24 3.16 -6.06
CA ALA A 14 -16.36 4.48 -6.67
C ALA A 14 -15.18 4.84 -7.58
N ARG A 15 -13.97 4.40 -7.22
CA ARG A 15 -12.71 4.70 -7.94
C ARG A 15 -12.23 3.55 -8.85
N GLY A 16 -12.99 2.46 -8.92
CA GLY A 16 -12.64 1.29 -9.72
C GLY A 16 -11.29 0.67 -9.32
N ILE A 17 -10.97 0.68 -8.03
CA ILE A 17 -9.67 0.21 -7.53
C ILE A 17 -9.55 -1.29 -7.73
N THR A 18 -8.45 -1.71 -8.34
CA THR A 18 -8.11 -3.12 -8.52
C THR A 18 -6.64 -3.33 -8.19
N ILE A 19 -6.36 -4.39 -7.43
CA ILE A 19 -5.03 -4.75 -6.96
C ILE A 19 -4.79 -6.21 -7.28
N TRP A 20 -3.65 -6.51 -7.90
CA TRP A 20 -3.24 -7.89 -8.18
C TRP A 20 -1.73 -8.05 -8.12
N LEU A 21 -1.27 -9.28 -7.90
CA LEU A 21 0.16 -9.59 -7.88
C LEU A 21 0.81 -9.29 -9.23
N GLY A 22 1.92 -8.56 -9.19
CA GLY A 22 2.74 -8.25 -10.35
C GLY A 22 3.56 -9.46 -10.77
N LYS A 23 3.80 -9.61 -12.08
CA LYS A 23 4.70 -10.65 -12.63
C LYS A 23 6.18 -10.24 -12.61
N GLY A 24 6.50 -9.13 -11.94
CA GLY A 24 7.83 -8.53 -11.94
C GLY A 24 8.82 -9.26 -11.04
N ILE A 25 10.12 -8.99 -11.24
CA ILE A 25 11.16 -9.40 -10.31
C ILE A 25 11.06 -8.50 -9.09
N SER A 26 10.90 -9.10 -7.92
CA SER A 26 10.97 -8.39 -6.65
C SER A 26 12.31 -7.64 -6.51
N ILE A 27 12.24 -6.35 -6.18
CA ILE A 27 13.41 -5.47 -6.01
C ILE A 27 14.18 -5.75 -4.72
N ASP A 28 13.52 -6.36 -3.73
CA ASP A 28 14.08 -6.83 -2.46
C ASP A 28 13.27 -8.01 -1.94
N LYS A 29 13.92 -9.02 -1.35
CA LYS A 29 13.28 -10.24 -0.84
C LYS A 29 12.09 -9.99 0.12
N LYS A 30 12.01 -8.82 0.77
CA LYS A 30 10.94 -8.43 1.68
C LYS A 30 9.74 -7.79 0.99
N LEU A 31 9.88 -7.41 -0.27
CA LEU A 31 8.88 -6.67 -1.00
C LEU A 31 8.27 -7.50 -2.12
N ILE A 32 6.94 -7.50 -2.19
CA ILE A 32 6.16 -8.18 -3.21
C ILE A 32 5.72 -7.16 -4.26
N PRO A 33 5.99 -7.39 -5.56
CA PRO A 33 5.49 -6.53 -6.62
C PRO A 33 3.97 -6.71 -6.77
N ILE A 34 3.24 -5.60 -6.73
CA ILE A 34 1.81 -5.53 -7.00
C ILE A 34 1.52 -4.50 -8.08
N VAL A 35 0.40 -4.67 -8.76
CA VAL A 35 -0.13 -3.68 -9.70
C VAL A 35 -1.37 -3.07 -9.09
N LEU A 36 -1.33 -1.75 -8.90
CA LEU A 36 -2.46 -0.94 -8.49
C LEU A 36 -3.05 -0.26 -9.73
N LYS A 37 -4.34 -0.47 -9.96
CA LYS A 37 -5.12 0.38 -10.86
C LYS A 37 -6.13 1.17 -10.04
N ILE A 38 -6.14 2.47 -10.24
CA ILE A 38 -7.07 3.42 -9.61
C ILE A 38 -7.39 4.51 -10.64
N ASP A 39 -8.69 4.82 -10.79
CA ASP A 39 -9.19 5.68 -11.87
C ASP A 39 -8.67 5.21 -13.25
N ASN A 40 -7.89 6.05 -13.95
CA ASN A 40 -7.27 5.74 -15.24
C ASN A 40 -5.77 5.40 -15.14
N GLY A 41 -5.21 5.40 -13.93
CA GLY A 41 -3.79 5.12 -13.69
C GLY A 41 -3.51 3.64 -13.43
N ILE A 42 -2.33 3.19 -13.84
CA ILE A 42 -1.80 1.86 -13.52
C ILE A 42 -0.38 2.04 -12.98
N TYR A 43 -0.14 1.55 -11.78
CA TYR A 43 1.09 1.76 -11.02
C TYR A 43 1.66 0.42 -10.56
N ASN A 44 2.98 0.27 -10.66
CA ASN A 44 3.68 -0.87 -10.07
C ASN A 44 4.19 -0.45 -8.69
N ILE A 45 3.77 -1.15 -7.65
CA ILE A 45 4.09 -0.84 -6.26
C ILE A 45 4.74 -2.07 -5.65
N HIS A 46 5.68 -1.86 -4.74
CA HIS A 46 6.33 -2.91 -3.99
C HIS A 46 5.92 -2.75 -2.52
N VAL A 47 5.34 -3.80 -1.95
CA VAL A 47 4.76 -3.76 -0.61
C VAL A 47 5.36 -4.87 0.25
N ALA A 48 5.57 -4.59 1.53
CA ALA A 48 5.87 -5.62 2.51
C ALA A 48 4.58 -6.37 2.85
N ASP A 49 4.61 -7.69 2.79
CA ASP A 49 3.51 -8.57 3.18
C ASP A 49 3.97 -9.53 4.26
N GLU A 50 4.05 -9.03 5.50
CA GLU A 50 4.61 -9.78 6.62
C GLU A 50 3.76 -10.98 7.06
N TYR A 51 2.47 -11.00 6.69
CA TYR A 51 1.49 -11.98 7.14
C TYR A 51 0.91 -12.83 6.00
N ASP A 52 1.50 -12.77 4.80
CA ASP A 52 0.97 -13.39 3.58
C ASP A 52 -0.49 -12.98 3.30
N ASP A 53 -0.86 -11.75 3.69
CA ASP A 53 -2.21 -11.22 3.65
C ASP A 53 -2.69 -11.00 2.19
N LEU A 54 -1.77 -10.81 1.24
CA LEU A 54 -2.11 -10.62 -0.18
C LEU A 54 -2.64 -11.89 -0.85
N ASP A 55 -2.38 -13.07 -0.27
CA ASP A 55 -2.82 -14.36 -0.80
C ASP A 55 -4.29 -14.68 -0.50
N TYR A 56 -4.93 -13.94 0.43
CA TYR A 56 -6.33 -14.19 0.82
C TYR A 56 -7.36 -13.63 -0.17
N TYR A 57 -6.94 -13.00 -1.27
CA TYR A 57 -7.80 -12.37 -2.28
C TYR A 57 -8.87 -11.43 -1.67
N ASN A 58 -8.59 -10.84 -0.51
CA ASN A 58 -9.50 -9.89 0.15
C ASN A 58 -9.20 -8.48 -0.37
N PRO A 59 -10.07 -7.87 -1.20
CA PRO A 59 -9.78 -6.58 -1.83
C PRO A 59 -9.58 -5.44 -0.83
N ILE A 60 -10.22 -5.53 0.35
CA ILE A 60 -10.13 -4.53 1.41
C ILE A 60 -8.78 -4.63 2.10
N LEU A 61 -8.34 -5.86 2.39
CA LEU A 61 -7.02 -6.10 3.00
C LEU A 61 -5.90 -5.68 2.04
N ASN A 62 -6.01 -6.04 0.77
CA ASN A 62 -5.09 -5.62 -0.28
C ASN A 62 -5.04 -4.10 -0.40
N PHE A 63 -6.20 -3.42 -0.34
CA PHE A 63 -6.29 -1.97 -0.32
C PHE A 63 -5.50 -1.38 0.86
N ILE A 64 -5.74 -1.86 2.08
CA ILE A 64 -5.06 -1.35 3.28
C ILE A 64 -3.55 -1.53 3.16
N ILE A 65 -3.07 -2.72 2.78
CA ILE A 65 -1.64 -3.01 2.65
C ILE A 65 -0.96 -2.10 1.63
N VAL A 66 -1.58 -1.96 0.45
CA VAL A 66 -1.01 -1.15 -0.63
C VAL A 66 -0.96 0.32 -0.26
N PHE A 67 -2.06 0.89 0.23
CA PHE A 67 -2.09 2.32 0.55
C PHE A 67 -1.26 2.67 1.78
N ARG A 68 -1.15 1.78 2.77
CA ARG A 68 -0.23 1.94 3.90
C ARG A 68 1.23 1.98 3.45
N ALA A 69 1.64 1.10 2.52
CA ALA A 69 2.99 1.13 1.96
C ALA A 69 3.29 2.42 1.18
N ILE A 70 2.28 2.95 0.46
CA ILE A 70 2.42 4.24 -0.23
C ILE A 70 2.56 5.39 0.77
N VAL A 71 1.75 5.40 1.83
CA VAL A 71 1.81 6.42 2.88
C VAL A 71 3.17 6.40 3.57
N ALA A 72 3.72 5.23 3.90
CA ALA A 72 5.06 5.12 4.50
C ALA A 72 6.14 5.80 3.65
N ILE A 73 6.07 5.65 2.32
CA ILE A 73 6.99 6.34 1.41
C ILE A 73 6.72 7.85 1.38
N ASN A 74 5.46 8.26 1.32
CA ASN A 74 5.06 9.66 1.26
C ASN A 74 5.42 10.45 2.53
N GLU A 75 5.38 9.80 3.70
CA GLU A 75 5.74 10.38 5.00
C GLU A 75 7.24 10.34 5.29
N SER A 76 8.01 9.50 4.59
CA SER A 76 9.46 9.47 4.70
C SER A 76 10.08 10.80 4.19
N SER A 77 10.99 11.39 4.95
CA SER A 77 11.69 12.61 4.52
C SER A 77 12.69 12.37 3.39
N ASP A 78 13.28 11.17 3.36
CA ASP A 78 14.18 10.72 2.31
C ASP A 78 14.25 9.18 2.20
N PHE A 79 14.98 8.72 1.18
CA PHE A 79 15.20 7.30 0.89
C PHE A 79 15.83 6.52 2.07
N LEU A 80 16.74 7.12 2.82
CA LEU A 80 17.42 6.46 3.93
C LEU A 80 16.47 6.28 5.11
N GLU A 81 15.61 7.27 5.36
CA GLU A 81 14.55 7.14 6.34
C GLU A 81 13.56 6.03 5.97
N TRP A 82 13.08 6.00 4.72
CA TRP A 82 12.21 4.93 4.24
C TRP A 82 12.87 3.54 4.40
N CYS A 83 14.13 3.40 3.98
CA CYS A 83 14.86 2.13 4.17
C CYS A 83 14.96 1.73 5.64
N LYS A 84 15.14 2.69 6.54
CA LYS A 84 15.20 2.40 7.98
C LYS A 84 13.85 1.98 8.55
N GLN A 85 12.76 2.62 8.12
CA GLN A 85 11.39 2.30 8.56
C GLN A 85 10.98 0.88 8.15
N GLU A 86 11.33 0.48 6.93
CA GLU A 86 10.97 -0.82 6.34
C GLU A 86 12.05 -1.91 6.53
N ASP A 87 13.12 -1.63 7.29
CA ASP A 87 14.26 -2.52 7.49
C ASP A 87 14.87 -3.04 6.16
N LEU A 88 15.06 -2.14 5.19
CA LEU A 88 15.62 -2.40 3.86
C LEU A 88 17.10 -2.02 3.78
N ASP A 89 17.85 -2.63 2.86
CA ASP A 89 19.26 -2.30 2.65
C ASP A 89 19.42 -1.00 1.82
N PRO A 90 19.92 0.10 2.42
CA PRO A 90 20.10 1.37 1.70
C PRO A 90 21.15 1.30 0.58
N ASN A 91 21.97 0.25 0.52
CA ASN A 91 22.95 0.06 -0.56
C ASN A 91 22.35 -0.61 -1.81
N ASN A 92 21.08 -1.03 -1.77
CA ASN A 92 20.40 -1.63 -2.91
C ASN A 92 19.92 -0.53 -3.88
N TYR A 93 20.70 -0.29 -4.94
CA TYR A 93 20.39 0.74 -5.94
C TYR A 93 19.01 0.57 -6.61
N LYS A 94 18.47 -0.65 -6.70
CA LYS A 94 17.12 -0.87 -7.25
C LYS A 94 16.03 -0.28 -6.36
N LEU A 95 16.22 -0.28 -5.04
CA LEU A 95 15.31 0.38 -4.11
C LEU A 95 15.36 1.89 -4.29
N LEU A 96 16.54 2.46 -4.53
CA LEU A 96 16.68 3.90 -4.77
C LEU A 96 15.98 4.33 -6.06
N ASP A 97 16.13 3.55 -7.14
CA ASP A 97 15.44 3.83 -8.40
C ASP A 97 13.93 3.72 -8.23
N TYR A 98 13.45 2.65 -7.56
CA TYR A 98 12.05 2.51 -7.21
C TYR A 98 11.51 3.67 -6.35
N TYR A 99 12.25 4.09 -5.32
CA TYR A 99 11.85 5.19 -4.43
C TYR A 99 11.66 6.49 -5.22
N LYS A 100 12.58 6.81 -6.14
CA LYS A 100 12.44 7.99 -7.00
C LYS A 100 11.22 7.91 -7.89
N ASP A 101 11.02 6.75 -8.53
CA ASP A 101 9.90 6.54 -9.44
C ASP A 101 8.55 6.61 -8.71
N ILE A 102 8.44 5.98 -7.54
CA ILE A 102 7.21 5.96 -6.77
C ILE A 102 6.88 7.36 -6.23
N CYS A 103 7.86 8.12 -5.71
CA CYS A 103 7.64 9.50 -5.28
C CYS A 103 7.05 10.38 -6.39
N ASN A 104 7.44 10.17 -7.66
CA ASN A 104 6.89 10.91 -8.79
C ASN A 104 5.42 10.58 -9.10
N VAL A 105 4.98 9.35 -8.79
CA VAL A 105 3.60 8.92 -9.09
C VAL A 105 2.65 9.06 -7.90
N ILE A 106 3.17 9.13 -6.67
CA ILE A 106 2.36 9.33 -5.45
C ILE A 106 1.47 10.57 -5.56
N SER A 107 1.99 11.67 -6.10
CA SER A 107 1.18 12.87 -6.32
C SER A 107 -0.05 12.59 -7.21
N GLY A 108 0.08 11.73 -8.22
CA GLY A 108 -1.02 11.32 -9.08
C GLY A 108 -2.02 10.40 -8.36
N ILE A 109 -1.54 9.54 -7.46
CA ILE A 109 -2.39 8.68 -6.63
C ILE A 109 -3.19 9.53 -5.65
N ASN A 110 -2.55 10.50 -4.98
CA ASN A 110 -3.18 11.41 -4.02
C ASN A 110 -4.37 12.18 -4.63
N LEU A 111 -4.31 12.55 -5.91
CA LEU A 111 -5.42 13.21 -6.60
C LEU A 111 -6.71 12.38 -6.64
N SER A 112 -6.61 11.06 -6.42
CA SER A 112 -7.76 10.15 -6.37
C SER A 112 -8.48 10.19 -5.02
N PHE A 113 -7.85 10.74 -3.97
CA PHE A 113 -8.39 10.83 -2.62
C PHE A 113 -8.99 12.20 -2.31
N PRO A 114 -9.97 12.27 -1.38
CA PRO A 114 -10.39 13.53 -0.80
C PRO A 114 -9.20 14.29 -0.20
N ASP A 115 -9.21 15.62 -0.28
CA ASP A 115 -8.18 16.51 0.26
C ASP A 115 -6.74 16.28 -0.24
N HIS A 116 -6.57 15.43 -1.26
CA HIS A 116 -5.28 15.02 -1.82
C HIS A 116 -4.35 14.32 -0.82
N GLU A 117 -4.95 13.60 0.13
CA GLU A 117 -4.26 12.83 1.17
C GLU A 117 -4.79 11.38 1.19
N ILE A 118 -3.88 10.41 1.25
CA ILE A 118 -4.27 8.99 1.25
C ILE A 118 -4.80 8.63 2.64
N ASP A 119 -6.10 8.30 2.70
CA ASP A 119 -6.74 7.71 3.86
C ASP A 119 -7.05 6.23 3.56
N TYR A 120 -6.49 5.33 4.36
CA TYR A 120 -6.74 3.89 4.27
C TYR A 120 -7.73 3.39 5.34
N PHE A 121 -8.42 4.33 6.02
CA PHE A 121 -9.59 4.16 6.89
C PHE A 121 -9.40 3.31 8.15
N VAL A 122 -8.19 2.80 8.40
CA VAL A 122 -7.84 1.96 9.55
C VAL A 122 -6.65 2.56 10.26
N SER A 123 -6.61 2.52 11.59
CA SER A 123 -5.45 3.02 12.33
C SER A 123 -4.25 2.08 12.18
N ASP A 124 -3.03 2.63 12.15
CA ASP A 124 -1.79 1.83 12.18
C ASP A 124 -1.74 0.89 13.40
N LEU A 125 -2.26 1.35 14.54
CA LEU A 125 -2.31 0.57 15.77
C LEU A 125 -3.21 -0.67 15.60
N ASP A 126 -4.38 -0.53 14.98
CA ASP A 126 -5.29 -1.64 14.73
C ASP A 126 -4.71 -2.65 13.73
N PHE A 127 -4.00 -2.15 12.72
CA PHE A 127 -3.27 -2.98 11.77
C PHE A 127 -2.20 -3.83 12.46
N GLN A 128 -1.34 -3.21 13.25
CA GLN A 128 -0.21 -3.84 13.93
C GLN A 128 -0.67 -4.83 15.01
N LEU A 129 -1.69 -4.48 15.79
CA LEU A 129 -2.19 -5.34 16.87
C LEU A 129 -3.18 -6.41 16.37
N ASN A 130 -3.54 -6.40 15.08
CA ASN A 130 -4.58 -7.22 14.51
C ASN A 130 -5.90 -7.12 15.31
N THR A 131 -6.31 -5.89 15.63
CA THR A 131 -7.51 -5.60 16.42
C THR A 131 -8.62 -5.00 15.54
N GLY A 132 -9.84 -4.93 16.08
CA GLY A 132 -10.95 -4.27 15.41
C GLY A 132 -11.27 -4.84 14.01
N ALA A 133 -11.32 -3.96 13.01
CA ALA A 133 -11.62 -4.31 11.62
C ALA A 133 -10.60 -5.31 11.03
N MET A 134 -9.33 -5.23 11.44
CA MET A 134 -8.26 -6.08 10.91
C MET A 134 -8.42 -7.53 11.34
N GLN A 135 -8.83 -7.77 12.59
CA GLN A 135 -9.16 -9.12 13.06
C GLN A 135 -10.31 -9.74 12.26
N PHE A 136 -11.27 -8.92 11.82
CA PHE A 136 -12.37 -9.39 10.99
C PHE A 136 -11.92 -9.70 9.56
N LEU A 137 -11.00 -8.91 9.00
CA LEU A 137 -10.51 -9.07 7.63
C LEU A 137 -9.55 -10.26 7.44
N ARG A 138 -8.83 -10.68 8.49
CA ARG A 138 -7.88 -11.80 8.49
C ARG A 138 -8.47 -13.15 8.95
N ARG A 139 -9.81 -13.29 8.93
CA ARG A 139 -10.52 -14.53 9.25
C ARG A 139 -11.03 -15.20 7.99
#